data_AF-A0A0B5I3G9-F1
#
_entry.id   AF-A0A0B5I3G9-F1
#
_cell.length_a   1.000
_cell.length_b   1.000
_cell.length_c   1.000
_cell.angle_alpha   90.00
_cell.angle_beta   90.00
_cell.angle_gamma   90.00
#
_symmetry.space_group_name_H-M   'P 1'
#
loop_
_entity.id
_entity.type
_entity.pdbx_description
1 polymer ?
#
loop_
_entity_poly.entity_id
_entity_poly.type
_entity_poly.pdbx_seq_one_letter_code
_entity_poly.pdbx_strand_id
1 'polypeptide(L)'
;MYTQIDRILGADPHFGAADAIEARNIARYRLGLTVLARRFPDAADRFERLGKADDAVLRPFLYDPVLRNAFEDDLLALEHHRHDPSEFASHLAEVDLDAEDGLGPCERLMTPRRRPWASRGVGWVWTEVEPGSAGLPLARRLEELKDGTFSDMREARRISPDEELLAGLSRGAELLAELLPYAGAGVFPHISLVGLARGESDDGELYSLSGGDPLPSALFIAPEQLRDPWMTAEILLHEGLHLKQFDVLRTGSLVADPGHEIEIPWRLTPWSLTRVLAALHVYAHMVLFFAAAGEAPAELRERFGEPPVTEDVGVPTPGSRAAVEGGYTTSAERAAYLGRQALEVHGGALTPAGRRFVEWLMDAAASLAPSVRANAAREPVPSSAPHVPQPDPRGYRKIEPVAVCPLPEQDQLLAFAPDTAKFHWLNQHAWLIYALCDGRELAAIQEQYAQHAGSDPAGLASGLAGLVAAGLVEPVVG
;
A
#
# COMPACT_ATOMS: atom_id res chain seq x y z
N MET A 1 -15.82 -21.63 -7.37
CA MET A 1 -15.88 -21.00 -6.02
C MET A 1 -14.84 -19.89 -5.90
N TYR A 2 -13.58 -20.14 -6.29
CA TYR A 2 -12.51 -19.15 -6.25
C TYR A 2 -12.81 -17.84 -6.99
N THR A 3 -13.53 -17.85 -8.11
CA THR A 3 -13.88 -16.63 -8.88
C THR A 3 -14.67 -15.60 -8.06
N GLN A 4 -15.53 -16.06 -7.15
CA GLN A 4 -16.25 -15.15 -6.25
C GLN A 4 -15.31 -14.55 -5.20
N ILE A 5 -14.39 -15.37 -4.66
CA ILE A 5 -13.41 -14.94 -3.67
C ILE A 5 -12.37 -13.99 -4.28
N ASP A 6 -11.93 -14.26 -5.51
CA ASP A 6 -11.10 -13.35 -6.32
C ASP A 6 -11.74 -11.97 -6.41
N ARG A 7 -13.03 -11.90 -6.74
CA ARG A 7 -13.76 -10.63 -6.75
C ARG A 7 -13.87 -9.98 -5.36
N ILE A 8 -14.11 -10.74 -4.29
CA ILE A 8 -14.17 -10.18 -2.92
C ILE A 8 -12.82 -9.59 -2.50
N LEU A 9 -11.72 -10.28 -2.81
CA LEU A 9 -10.38 -9.83 -2.47
C LEU A 9 -9.85 -8.73 -3.40
N GLY A 10 -10.28 -8.72 -4.66
CA GLY A 10 -9.83 -7.72 -5.64
C GLY A 10 -10.73 -6.51 -5.82
N ALA A 11 -11.97 -6.51 -5.30
CA ALA A 11 -12.93 -5.41 -5.50
C ALA A 11 -13.38 -4.71 -4.22
N ASP A 12 -12.84 -5.06 -3.04
CA ASP A 12 -13.12 -4.30 -1.82
C ASP A 12 -12.59 -2.87 -1.96
N PRO A 13 -13.42 -1.82 -1.82
CA PRO A 13 -13.02 -0.45 -2.14
C PRO A 13 -11.93 0.11 -1.20
N HIS A 14 -11.71 -0.48 -0.03
CA HIS A 14 -10.73 -0.01 0.95
C HIS A 14 -9.40 -0.74 0.80
N PHE A 15 -9.42 -2.03 0.52
CA PHE A 15 -8.24 -2.90 0.64
C PHE A 15 -7.92 -3.69 -0.63
N GLY A 16 -8.90 -3.90 -1.51
CA GLY A 16 -8.78 -4.79 -2.67
C GLY A 16 -8.76 -4.07 -4.01
N ALA A 17 -9.62 -3.08 -4.23
CA ALA A 17 -9.80 -2.43 -5.51
C ALA A 17 -8.61 -1.52 -5.85
N ALA A 18 -7.82 -1.94 -6.84
CA ALA A 18 -6.58 -1.27 -7.22
C ALA A 18 -6.80 0.19 -7.66
N ASP A 19 -7.88 0.44 -8.40
CA ASP A 19 -8.31 1.78 -8.82
C ASP A 19 -8.69 2.68 -7.64
N ALA A 20 -9.38 2.13 -6.64
CA ALA A 20 -9.74 2.87 -5.44
C ALA A 20 -8.50 3.20 -4.57
N ILE A 21 -7.56 2.25 -4.43
CA ILE A 21 -6.29 2.45 -3.73
C ILE A 21 -5.44 3.50 -4.46
N GLU A 22 -5.34 3.39 -5.78
CA GLU A 22 -4.61 4.34 -6.60
C GLU A 22 -5.20 5.76 -6.49
N ALA A 23 -6.51 5.91 -6.58
CA ALA A 23 -7.18 7.20 -6.44
C ALA A 23 -6.88 7.87 -5.07
N ARG A 24 -6.81 7.08 -3.99
CA ARG A 24 -6.39 7.59 -2.67
C ARG A 24 -4.92 8.02 -2.65
N ASN A 25 -4.03 7.25 -3.29
CA ASN A 25 -2.62 7.61 -3.39
C ASN A 25 -2.41 8.86 -4.24
N ILE A 26 -3.13 9.02 -5.36
CA ILE A 26 -3.11 10.24 -6.19
C ILE A 26 -3.61 11.45 -5.40
N ALA A 27 -4.72 11.31 -4.66
CA ALA A 27 -5.23 12.40 -3.83
C ALA A 27 -4.24 12.81 -2.74
N ARG A 28 -3.58 11.83 -2.08
CA ARG A 28 -2.49 12.09 -1.13
C ARG A 28 -1.31 12.77 -1.79
N TYR A 29 -0.93 12.35 -2.98
CA TYR A 29 0.13 12.97 -3.75
C TYR A 29 -0.18 14.43 -4.07
N ARG A 30 -1.36 14.73 -4.62
CA ARG A 30 -1.80 16.10 -4.93
C ARG A 30 -1.84 17.00 -3.68
N LEU A 31 -2.37 16.49 -2.58
CA LEU A 31 -2.41 17.25 -1.34
C LEU A 31 -0.99 17.46 -0.78
N GLY A 32 -0.15 16.44 -0.81
CA GLY A 32 1.25 16.52 -0.42
C GLY A 32 2.00 17.57 -1.24
N LEU A 33 1.86 17.57 -2.57
CA LEU A 33 2.44 18.60 -3.45
C LEU A 33 1.96 20.01 -3.08
N THR A 34 0.68 20.18 -2.75
CA THR A 34 0.12 21.47 -2.30
C THR A 34 0.77 21.94 -1.00
N VAL A 35 1.02 21.02 -0.07
CA VAL A 35 1.65 21.30 1.22
C VAL A 35 3.15 21.59 1.04
N LEU A 36 3.85 20.79 0.24
CA LEU A 36 5.26 20.98 -0.09
C LEU A 36 5.50 22.30 -0.84
N ALA A 37 4.57 22.75 -1.69
CA ALA A 37 4.66 24.05 -2.38
C ALA A 37 4.69 25.23 -1.39
N ARG A 38 3.95 25.13 -0.28
CA ARG A 38 4.00 26.15 0.79
C ARG A 38 5.32 26.09 1.56
N ARG A 39 5.88 24.89 1.73
CA ARG A 39 7.11 24.65 2.50
C ARG A 39 8.37 25.03 1.73
N PHE A 40 8.38 24.81 0.40
CA PHE A 40 9.51 25.00 -0.49
C PHE A 40 9.13 25.94 -1.65
N PRO A 41 9.12 27.27 -1.42
CA PRO A 41 8.66 28.24 -2.41
C PRO A 41 9.42 28.19 -3.75
N ASP A 42 10.72 27.86 -3.73
CA ASP A 42 11.55 27.78 -4.93
C ASP A 42 11.13 26.64 -5.89
N ALA A 43 10.38 25.64 -5.39
CA ALA A 43 9.85 24.53 -6.16
C ALA A 43 8.32 24.58 -6.33
N ALA A 44 7.65 25.60 -5.79
CA ALA A 44 6.19 25.68 -5.73
C ALA A 44 5.53 25.57 -7.11
N ASP A 45 6.05 26.29 -8.11
CA ASP A 45 5.50 26.27 -9.48
C ASP A 45 5.51 24.85 -10.09
N ARG A 46 6.57 24.07 -9.83
CA ARG A 46 6.67 22.68 -10.31
C ARG A 46 5.71 21.76 -9.58
N PHE A 47 5.61 21.88 -8.25
CA PHE A 47 4.66 21.11 -7.45
C PHE A 47 3.20 21.41 -7.82
N GLU A 48 2.86 22.69 -7.99
CA GLU A 48 1.54 23.10 -8.43
C GLU A 48 1.20 22.58 -9.83
N ARG A 49 2.16 22.69 -10.76
CA ARG A 49 1.99 22.18 -12.12
C ARG A 49 1.74 20.68 -12.11
N LEU A 50 2.55 19.92 -11.36
CA LEU A 50 2.38 18.47 -11.25
C LEU A 50 1.04 18.14 -10.56
N GLY A 51 0.70 18.81 -9.46
CA GLY A 51 -0.55 18.55 -8.71
C GLY A 51 -1.82 18.84 -9.50
N LYS A 52 -1.76 19.72 -10.51
CA LYS A 52 -2.86 20.04 -11.43
C LYS A 52 -2.91 19.13 -12.67
N ALA A 53 -1.92 18.26 -12.87
CA ALA A 53 -1.92 17.34 -14.00
C ALA A 53 -2.99 16.24 -13.85
N ASP A 54 -3.46 15.72 -14.98
CA ASP A 54 -4.39 14.59 -15.03
C ASP A 54 -3.74 13.32 -14.46
N ASP A 55 -4.57 12.39 -13.98
CA ASP A 55 -4.10 11.14 -13.34
C ASP A 55 -3.18 10.33 -14.24
N ALA A 56 -3.46 10.29 -15.55
CA ALA A 56 -2.63 9.60 -16.54
C ALA A 56 -1.20 10.17 -16.65
N VAL A 57 -1.05 11.49 -16.46
CA VAL A 57 0.24 12.18 -16.46
C VAL A 57 0.92 12.04 -15.11
N LEU A 58 0.16 12.03 -14.01
CA LEU A 58 0.69 11.90 -12.65
C LEU A 58 1.26 10.52 -12.34
N ARG A 59 0.61 9.45 -12.82
CA ARG A 59 0.96 8.06 -12.47
C ARG A 59 2.45 7.73 -12.67
N PRO A 60 3.08 8.01 -13.83
CA PRO A 60 4.50 7.70 -14.01
C PRO A 60 5.45 8.45 -13.06
N PHE A 61 5.03 9.59 -12.47
CA PHE A 61 5.82 10.34 -11.49
C PHE A 61 5.57 9.86 -10.07
N LEU A 62 4.30 9.61 -9.73
CA LEU A 62 3.90 9.07 -8.43
C LEU A 62 4.56 7.71 -8.17
N TYR A 63 4.61 6.86 -9.20
CA TYR A 63 5.14 5.50 -9.08
C TYR A 63 6.60 5.38 -9.51
N ASP A 64 7.27 6.46 -9.88
CA ASP A 64 8.71 6.42 -10.10
C ASP A 64 9.44 6.15 -8.77
N PRO A 65 10.30 5.12 -8.70
CA PRO A 65 10.87 4.67 -7.43
C PRO A 65 11.68 5.75 -6.70
N VAL A 66 12.43 6.59 -7.44
CA VAL A 66 13.27 7.64 -6.85
C VAL A 66 12.41 8.81 -6.40
N LEU A 67 11.54 9.30 -7.29
CA LEU A 67 10.66 10.41 -6.95
C LEU A 67 9.70 10.06 -5.82
N ARG A 68 9.17 8.83 -5.81
CA ARG A 68 8.29 8.36 -4.75
C ARG A 68 9.03 8.26 -3.43
N ASN A 69 10.22 7.66 -3.39
CA ASN A 69 11.02 7.62 -2.16
C ASN A 69 11.26 9.04 -1.62
N ALA A 70 11.75 9.96 -2.46
CA ALA A 70 12.06 11.32 -2.05
C ALA A 70 10.81 12.11 -1.59
N PHE A 71 9.66 11.89 -2.24
CA PHE A 71 8.39 12.49 -1.82
C PHE A 71 7.94 12.00 -0.44
N GLU A 72 8.06 10.70 -0.18
CA GLU A 72 7.71 10.13 1.12
C GLU A 72 8.66 10.59 2.23
N ASP A 73 9.96 10.72 1.94
CA ASP A 73 10.96 11.23 2.88
C ASP A 73 10.70 12.70 3.24
N ASP A 74 10.33 13.53 2.27
CA ASP A 74 9.95 14.93 2.49
C ASP A 74 8.66 15.07 3.32
N LEU A 75 7.66 14.21 3.08
CA LEU A 75 6.44 14.18 3.91
C LEU A 75 6.74 13.72 5.34
N LEU A 76 7.60 12.71 5.51
CA LEU A 76 8.00 12.24 6.82
C LEU A 76 8.80 13.32 7.58
N ALA A 77 9.70 14.03 6.90
CA ALA A 77 10.41 15.17 7.46
C ALA A 77 9.42 16.26 7.92
N LEU A 78 8.39 16.55 7.12
CA LEU A 78 7.34 17.49 7.46
C LEU A 78 6.53 17.05 8.70
N GLU A 79 6.09 15.81 8.76
CA GLU A 79 5.33 15.23 9.89
C GLU A 79 6.13 15.25 11.20
N HIS A 80 7.46 15.18 11.12
CA HIS A 80 8.37 15.31 12.26
C HIS A 80 8.87 16.74 12.51
N HIS A 81 8.29 17.74 11.83
CA HIS A 81 8.70 19.15 11.90
C HIS A 81 10.20 19.38 11.64
N ARG A 82 10.82 18.54 10.80
CA ARG A 82 12.20 18.72 10.37
C ARG A 82 12.28 19.78 9.27
N HIS A 83 13.44 20.42 9.18
CA HIS A 83 13.71 21.52 8.25
C HIS A 83 14.70 21.15 7.15
N ASP A 84 14.71 19.87 6.76
CA ASP A 84 15.61 19.33 5.76
C ASP A 84 15.33 19.95 4.36
N PRO A 85 16.34 20.10 3.49
CA PRO A 85 16.11 20.42 2.09
C PRO A 85 15.23 19.36 1.41
N SER A 86 14.41 19.77 0.44
CA SER A 86 13.53 18.84 -0.30
C SER A 86 14.34 18.00 -1.28
N GLU A 87 14.45 16.70 -1.01
CA GLU A 87 15.05 15.74 -1.96
C GLU A 87 14.14 15.61 -3.19
N PHE A 88 12.82 15.64 -2.99
CA PHE A 88 11.86 15.54 -4.08
C PHE A 88 11.97 16.74 -5.04
N ALA A 89 12.07 17.97 -4.52
CA ALA A 89 12.30 19.16 -5.35
C ALA A 89 13.59 19.07 -6.15
N SER A 90 14.66 18.56 -5.52
CA SER A 90 15.98 18.43 -6.13
C SER A 90 15.94 17.48 -7.33
N HIS A 91 15.34 16.30 -7.17
CA HIS A 91 15.18 15.35 -8.27
C HIS A 91 14.19 15.84 -9.32
N LEU A 92 13.05 16.41 -8.92
CA LEU A 92 12.06 16.96 -9.84
C LEU A 92 12.64 18.10 -10.69
N ALA A 93 13.68 18.78 -10.20
CA ALA A 93 14.31 19.87 -10.94
C ALA A 93 14.99 19.43 -12.24
N GLU A 94 15.40 18.17 -12.31
CA GLU A 94 16.08 17.54 -13.44
C GLU A 94 15.12 16.86 -14.41
N VAL A 95 13.84 16.80 -14.05
CA VAL A 95 12.81 16.09 -14.82
C VAL A 95 12.11 17.03 -15.79
N ASP A 96 11.97 16.56 -17.02
CA ASP A 96 11.09 17.15 -18.01
C ASP A 96 9.62 16.80 -17.70
N LEU A 97 8.87 17.81 -17.24
CA LEU A 97 7.43 17.71 -16.96
C LEU A 97 6.57 17.89 -18.21
N ASP A 98 7.15 18.33 -19.32
CA ASP A 98 6.49 18.56 -20.62
C ASP A 98 6.55 17.32 -21.54
N ALA A 99 7.28 16.28 -21.12
CA ALA A 99 7.38 15.06 -21.89
C ALA A 99 6.04 14.30 -21.95
N GLU A 100 5.49 14.16 -23.16
CA GLU A 100 4.20 13.50 -23.44
C GLU A 100 4.35 12.01 -23.80
N ASP A 101 5.50 11.40 -23.49
CA ASP A 101 5.79 10.00 -23.83
C ASP A 101 5.14 8.98 -22.87
N GLY A 102 4.52 9.45 -21.79
CA GLY A 102 3.89 8.62 -20.77
C GLY A 102 4.89 7.78 -19.97
N LEU A 103 6.17 8.13 -20.00
CA LEU A 103 7.25 7.42 -19.32
C LEU A 103 7.57 8.05 -17.97
N GLY A 104 7.95 7.19 -17.02
CA GLY A 104 8.50 7.64 -15.73
C GLY A 104 9.91 8.22 -15.89
N PRO A 105 10.35 9.13 -15.01
CA PRO A 105 11.69 9.72 -15.06
C PRO A 105 12.83 8.69 -15.09
N CYS A 106 12.82 7.68 -14.22
CA CYS A 106 13.82 6.62 -14.20
C CYS A 106 13.70 5.70 -15.43
N GLU A 107 12.48 5.38 -15.87
CA GLU A 107 12.25 4.56 -17.06
C GLU A 107 12.88 5.19 -18.32
N ARG A 108 12.83 6.52 -18.44
CA ARG A 108 13.44 7.24 -19.57
C ARG A 108 14.94 7.03 -19.69
N LEU A 109 15.61 6.75 -18.58
CA LEU A 109 17.06 6.52 -18.52
C LEU A 109 17.45 5.12 -19.00
N MET A 110 16.49 4.23 -19.25
CA MET A 110 16.73 2.83 -19.57
C MET A 110 16.76 2.55 -21.07
N THR A 111 17.59 1.61 -21.47
CA THR A 111 17.70 1.09 -22.83
C THR A 111 18.02 -0.42 -22.85
N PRO A 112 17.28 -1.25 -23.60
CA PRO A 112 16.00 -0.93 -24.24
C PRO A 112 14.90 -0.74 -23.19
N ARG A 113 13.89 0.08 -23.50
CA ARG A 113 12.70 0.22 -22.66
C ARG A 113 11.77 -0.98 -22.85
N ARG A 114 11.28 -1.55 -21.75
CA ARG A 114 10.46 -2.78 -21.75
C ARG A 114 9.35 -2.66 -20.70
N ARG A 115 8.10 -2.83 -21.14
CA ARG A 115 6.90 -2.86 -20.29
C ARG A 115 6.22 -4.22 -20.43
N PRO A 116 6.38 -5.13 -19.45
CA PRO A 116 5.92 -6.51 -19.55
C PRO A 116 4.38 -6.64 -19.52
N TRP A 117 3.66 -5.61 -19.09
CA TRP A 117 2.19 -5.57 -19.04
C TRP A 117 1.64 -4.16 -19.30
N ALA A 118 2.00 -3.55 -20.43
CA ALA A 118 1.67 -2.15 -20.75
C ALA A 118 0.18 -1.75 -20.63
N SER A 119 -0.76 -2.70 -20.76
CA SER A 119 -2.19 -2.44 -20.62
C SER A 119 -2.74 -2.55 -19.19
N ARG A 120 -1.89 -2.87 -18.20
CA ARG A 120 -2.30 -3.21 -16.82
C ARG A 120 -1.65 -2.33 -15.75
N GLY A 121 -0.81 -1.37 -16.13
CA GLY A 121 -0.14 -0.47 -15.20
C GLY A 121 1.08 0.23 -15.82
N VAL A 122 1.84 0.92 -14.98
CA VAL A 122 3.06 1.67 -15.36
C VAL A 122 4.34 0.83 -15.29
N GLY A 123 4.22 -0.48 -15.04
CA GLY A 123 5.36 -1.37 -14.82
C GLY A 123 6.34 -1.43 -15.99
N TRP A 124 7.62 -1.27 -15.68
CA TRP A 124 8.76 -1.41 -16.60
C TRP A 124 9.86 -2.30 -16.01
N VAL A 125 10.73 -2.83 -16.87
CA VAL A 125 11.85 -3.70 -16.46
C VAL A 125 13.15 -2.90 -16.37
N TRP A 126 13.91 -3.12 -15.30
CA TRP A 126 15.23 -2.52 -15.10
C TRP A 126 16.27 -3.12 -16.06
N THR A 127 16.39 -2.52 -17.25
CA THR A 127 17.39 -2.88 -18.27
C THR A 127 18.71 -2.12 -18.06
N GLU A 128 19.41 -1.74 -19.12
CA GLU A 128 20.68 -1.01 -19.00
C GLU A 128 20.41 0.49 -18.90
N VAL A 129 21.16 1.19 -18.06
CA VAL A 129 21.13 2.65 -18.05
C VAL A 129 21.81 3.14 -19.33
N GLU A 130 21.17 4.05 -20.05
CA GLU A 130 21.74 4.65 -21.25
C GLU A 130 23.13 5.24 -20.92
N PRO A 131 24.19 4.99 -21.73
CA PRO A 131 25.55 5.40 -21.38
C PRO A 131 25.71 6.90 -21.06
N GLY A 132 24.94 7.77 -21.73
CA GLY A 132 24.92 9.21 -21.46
C GLY A 132 24.21 9.62 -20.17
N SER A 133 23.40 8.73 -19.61
CA SER A 133 22.50 8.96 -18.47
C SER A 133 23.05 8.42 -17.15
N ALA A 134 24.08 7.57 -17.18
CA ALA A 134 24.65 6.94 -15.98
C ALA A 134 25.19 7.92 -14.93
N GLY A 135 25.60 9.13 -15.36
CA GLY A 135 26.08 10.19 -14.46
C GLY A 135 24.96 11.06 -13.87
N LEU A 136 23.71 10.89 -14.30
CA LEU A 136 22.60 11.73 -13.84
C LEU A 136 22.25 11.39 -12.37
N PRO A 137 21.93 12.38 -11.54
CA PRO A 137 21.56 12.15 -10.14
C PRO A 137 20.41 11.16 -9.94
N LEU A 138 19.40 11.16 -10.81
CA LEU A 138 18.33 10.15 -10.79
C LEU A 138 18.86 8.71 -10.96
N ALA A 139 19.74 8.46 -11.94
CA ALA A 139 20.31 7.13 -12.16
C ALA A 139 21.15 6.67 -10.96
N ARG A 140 21.94 7.58 -10.39
CA ARG A 140 22.73 7.32 -9.20
C ARG A 140 21.88 6.99 -7.98
N ARG A 141 20.85 7.80 -7.73
CA ARG A 141 19.94 7.58 -6.59
C ARG A 141 19.21 6.26 -6.72
N LEU A 142 18.77 5.89 -7.93
CA LEU A 142 18.13 4.60 -8.18
C LEU A 142 19.06 3.42 -7.80
N GLU A 143 20.33 3.46 -8.21
CA GLU A 143 21.31 2.43 -7.83
C GLU A 143 21.63 2.45 -6.32
N GLU A 144 21.71 3.63 -5.69
CA GLU A 144 21.91 3.77 -4.23
C GLU A 144 20.74 3.15 -3.44
N LEU A 145 19.49 3.41 -3.84
CA LEU A 145 18.32 2.81 -3.21
C LEU A 145 18.33 1.28 -3.36
N LYS A 146 18.69 0.77 -4.55
CA LYS A 146 18.88 -0.67 -4.77
C LYS A 146 19.95 -1.23 -3.85
N ASP A 147 21.13 -0.62 -3.77
CA ASP A 147 22.20 -1.07 -2.88
C ASP A 147 21.75 -1.11 -1.42
N GLY A 148 20.94 -0.14 -0.99
CA GLY A 148 20.29 -0.15 0.32
C GLY A 148 19.33 -1.32 0.52
N THR A 149 18.51 -1.65 -0.48
CA THR A 149 17.59 -2.81 -0.43
C THR A 149 18.34 -4.15 -0.31
N PHE A 150 19.53 -4.25 -0.90
CA PHE A 150 20.34 -5.47 -0.93
C PHE A 150 21.46 -5.50 0.11
N SER A 151 21.48 -4.59 1.09
CA SER A 151 22.60 -4.43 2.04
C SER A 151 22.96 -5.71 2.78
N ASP A 152 21.96 -6.55 3.06
CA ASP A 152 22.09 -7.79 3.83
C ASP A 152 22.30 -9.03 2.95
N MET A 153 22.36 -8.86 1.62
CA MET A 153 22.55 -9.95 0.67
C MET A 153 24.00 -10.05 0.19
N ARG A 154 24.57 -11.25 0.30
CA ARG A 154 25.87 -11.59 -0.27
C ARG A 154 25.76 -11.73 -1.78
N GLU A 155 26.79 -11.27 -2.49
CA GLU A 155 26.92 -11.40 -3.95
C GLU A 155 25.73 -10.83 -4.75
N ALA A 156 24.98 -9.89 -4.15
CA ALA A 156 23.84 -9.26 -4.78
C ALA A 156 24.27 -8.56 -6.07
N ARG A 157 23.74 -9.02 -7.20
CA ARG A 157 24.01 -8.44 -8.52
C ARG A 157 22.76 -8.35 -9.35
N ARG A 158 22.60 -7.20 -10.02
CA ARG A 158 21.59 -7.01 -11.04
C ARG A 158 21.94 -7.81 -12.29
N ILE A 159 20.93 -8.38 -12.92
CA ILE A 159 21.02 -9.14 -14.15
C ILE A 159 20.31 -8.33 -15.24
N SER A 160 21.00 -8.04 -16.34
CA SER A 160 20.35 -7.50 -17.53
C SER A 160 19.43 -8.59 -18.12
N PRO A 161 18.14 -8.31 -18.34
CA PRO A 161 17.21 -9.28 -18.91
C PRO A 161 17.52 -9.51 -20.40
N ASP A 162 17.46 -10.76 -20.84
CA ASP A 162 17.37 -11.11 -22.26
C ASP A 162 15.90 -11.29 -22.69
N GLU A 163 15.68 -11.55 -23.98
CA GLU A 163 14.32 -11.73 -24.52
C GLU A 163 13.60 -12.97 -23.97
N GLU A 164 14.33 -14.01 -23.54
CA GLU A 164 13.72 -15.21 -22.93
C GLU A 164 13.17 -14.87 -21.54
N LEU A 165 13.94 -14.16 -20.73
CA LEU A 165 13.53 -13.71 -19.39
C LEU A 165 12.34 -12.73 -19.48
N LEU A 166 12.37 -11.79 -20.44
CA LEU A 166 11.25 -10.88 -20.68
C LEU A 166 9.97 -11.61 -21.10
N ALA A 167 10.11 -12.65 -21.94
CA ALA A 167 8.98 -13.49 -22.34
C ALA A 167 8.43 -14.30 -21.15
N GLY A 168 9.31 -14.86 -20.31
CA GLY A 168 8.92 -15.57 -19.07
C GLY A 168 8.12 -14.68 -18.12
N LEU A 169 8.62 -13.46 -17.86
CA LEU A 169 7.94 -12.46 -17.05
C LEU A 169 6.55 -12.11 -17.61
N SER A 170 6.47 -11.85 -18.93
CA SER A 170 5.21 -11.50 -19.59
C SER A 170 4.20 -12.65 -19.53
N ARG A 171 4.65 -13.90 -19.72
CA ARG A 171 3.81 -15.10 -19.62
C ARG A 171 3.25 -15.31 -18.22
N GLY A 172 4.06 -15.11 -17.17
CA GLY A 172 3.59 -15.19 -15.79
C GLY A 172 2.57 -14.11 -15.47
N ALA A 173 2.78 -12.88 -15.95
CA ALA A 173 1.83 -11.78 -15.76
C ALA A 173 0.49 -12.03 -16.48
N GLU A 174 0.52 -12.57 -17.70
CA GLU A 174 -0.66 -12.98 -18.44
C GLU A 174 -1.43 -14.08 -17.71
N LEU A 175 -0.73 -15.14 -17.28
CA LEU A 175 -1.33 -16.23 -16.50
C LEU A 175 -2.00 -15.69 -15.24
N LEU A 176 -1.32 -14.85 -14.46
CA LEU A 176 -1.88 -14.29 -13.23
C LEU A 176 -3.17 -13.48 -13.50
N ALA A 177 -3.16 -12.65 -14.55
CA ALA A 177 -4.31 -11.83 -14.91
C ALA A 177 -5.50 -12.66 -15.43
N GLU A 178 -5.24 -13.76 -16.14
CA GLU A 178 -6.30 -14.65 -16.63
C GLU A 178 -6.85 -15.55 -15.51
N LEU A 179 -5.99 -16.02 -14.61
CA LEU A 179 -6.37 -16.88 -13.48
C LEU A 179 -7.18 -16.13 -12.42
N LEU A 180 -6.75 -14.90 -12.08
CA LEU A 180 -7.33 -14.05 -11.06
C LEU A 180 -7.59 -12.63 -11.61
N PRO A 181 -8.68 -12.44 -12.38
CA PRO A 181 -8.97 -11.17 -13.05
C PRO A 181 -9.16 -9.96 -12.14
N TYR A 182 -9.44 -10.16 -10.85
CA TYR A 182 -9.59 -9.07 -9.88
C TYR A 182 -8.35 -8.95 -8.98
N ALA A 183 -8.04 -9.95 -8.16
CA ALA A 183 -6.94 -9.87 -7.21
C ALA A 183 -5.58 -9.95 -7.89
N GLY A 184 -5.41 -10.85 -8.87
CA GLY A 184 -4.17 -11.00 -9.64
C GLY A 184 -3.91 -9.84 -10.58
N ALA A 185 -4.88 -9.46 -11.40
CA ALA A 185 -4.72 -8.27 -12.25
C ALA A 185 -4.54 -6.98 -11.42
N GLY A 186 -5.14 -6.93 -10.23
CA GLY A 186 -5.11 -5.79 -9.33
C GLY A 186 -3.76 -5.52 -8.65
N VAL A 187 -2.73 -6.38 -8.80
CA VAL A 187 -1.39 -6.04 -8.28
C VAL A 187 -0.56 -5.20 -9.25
N PHE A 188 -0.79 -5.31 -10.56
CA PHE A 188 0.05 -4.66 -11.58
C PHE A 188 0.11 -3.14 -11.51
N PRO A 189 -0.96 -2.40 -11.13
CA PRO A 189 -0.87 -0.94 -10.93
C PRO A 189 0.13 -0.53 -9.84
N HIS A 190 0.43 -1.42 -8.89
CA HIS A 190 1.33 -1.16 -7.76
C HIS A 190 2.78 -1.58 -8.04
N ILE A 191 3.03 -2.24 -9.17
CA ILE A 191 4.37 -2.67 -9.61
C ILE A 191 4.83 -1.70 -10.70
N SER A 192 5.74 -0.79 -10.35
CA SER A 192 6.34 0.16 -11.28
C SER A 192 7.63 -0.35 -11.90
N LEU A 193 8.42 -1.12 -11.15
CA LEU A 193 9.77 -1.50 -11.52
C LEU A 193 9.99 -2.98 -11.22
N VAL A 194 10.43 -3.73 -12.23
CA VAL A 194 10.87 -5.11 -12.11
C VAL A 194 12.36 -5.19 -12.36
N GLY A 195 13.15 -5.45 -11.33
CA GLY A 195 14.56 -5.78 -11.47
C GLY A 195 14.77 -7.30 -11.54
N LEU A 196 15.80 -7.74 -12.26
CA LEU A 196 16.29 -9.10 -12.13
C LEU A 196 17.57 -9.09 -11.30
N ALA A 197 17.65 -9.96 -10.30
CA ALA A 197 18.79 -10.00 -9.41
C ALA A 197 19.13 -11.43 -8.99
N ARG A 198 20.38 -11.66 -8.64
CA ARG A 198 20.82 -12.84 -7.88
C ARG A 198 21.50 -12.37 -6.61
N GLY A 199 21.39 -13.15 -5.55
CA GLY A 199 22.04 -12.91 -4.27
C GLY A 199 21.75 -14.05 -3.32
N GLU A 200 22.44 -14.04 -2.19
CA GLU A 200 22.27 -15.04 -1.13
C GLU A 200 22.11 -14.32 0.21
N SER A 201 21.05 -14.63 0.95
CA SER A 201 20.85 -14.18 2.33
C SER A 201 21.15 -15.33 3.30
N ASP A 202 21.08 -15.06 4.60
CA ASP A 202 21.18 -16.12 5.61
C ASP A 202 20.04 -17.14 5.55
N ASP A 203 18.92 -16.79 4.89
CA ASP A 203 17.77 -17.66 4.65
C ASP A 203 17.87 -18.43 3.31
N GLY A 204 18.93 -18.22 2.51
CA GLY A 204 19.21 -18.95 1.27
C GLY A 204 19.34 -18.07 0.02
N GLU A 205 19.31 -18.69 -1.16
CA GLU A 205 19.34 -17.96 -2.43
C GLU A 205 18.11 -17.04 -2.57
N LEU A 206 18.29 -15.90 -3.21
CA LEU A 206 17.20 -14.99 -3.54
C LEU A 206 16.22 -15.67 -4.48
N TYR A 207 14.94 -15.70 -4.12
CA TYR A 207 13.84 -16.08 -5.01
C TYR A 207 13.18 -14.84 -5.59
N SER A 208 12.66 -14.00 -4.70
CA SER A 208 12.09 -12.69 -5.00
C SER A 208 12.24 -11.76 -3.79
N LEU A 209 12.07 -10.46 -4.05
CA LEU A 209 12.11 -9.44 -3.02
C LEU A 209 11.28 -8.23 -3.46
N SER A 210 10.38 -7.75 -2.60
CA SER A 210 9.79 -6.42 -2.73
C SER A 210 10.73 -5.36 -2.15
N GLY A 211 10.90 -4.24 -2.85
CA GLY A 211 11.83 -3.17 -2.47
C GLY A 211 11.43 -2.42 -1.19
N GLY A 212 10.19 -2.58 -0.73
CA GLY A 212 9.71 -1.98 0.51
C GLY A 212 9.67 -0.45 0.47
N ASP A 213 9.76 0.17 1.64
CA ASP A 213 9.89 1.63 1.76
C ASP A 213 11.18 2.21 1.16
N PRO A 214 12.36 1.53 1.24
CA PRO A 214 13.58 2.06 0.64
C PRO A 214 13.52 2.18 -0.89
N LEU A 215 12.88 1.22 -1.56
CA LEU A 215 12.71 1.25 -3.02
C LEU A 215 11.24 0.97 -3.37
N PRO A 216 10.37 1.99 -3.25
CA PRO A 216 8.93 1.79 -3.33
C PRO A 216 8.50 1.41 -4.75
N SER A 217 7.44 0.60 -4.84
CA SER A 217 6.86 0.13 -6.11
C SER A 217 7.80 -0.72 -6.96
N ALA A 218 8.89 -1.23 -6.39
CA ALA A 218 9.85 -2.10 -7.08
C ALA A 218 9.81 -3.53 -6.52
N LEU A 219 10.03 -4.50 -7.39
CA LEU A 219 10.29 -5.88 -7.00
C LEU A 219 11.48 -6.43 -7.78
N PHE A 220 12.11 -7.46 -7.21
CA PHE A 220 13.21 -8.18 -7.80
C PHE A 220 12.89 -9.67 -7.89
N ILE A 221 13.25 -10.29 -8.99
CA ILE A 221 13.03 -11.72 -9.25
C ILE A 221 14.35 -12.37 -9.67
N ALA A 222 14.63 -13.55 -9.12
CA ALA A 222 15.72 -14.38 -9.62
C ALA A 222 15.40 -14.93 -11.03
N PRO A 223 16.30 -14.79 -12.01
CA PRO A 223 16.05 -15.23 -13.39
C PRO A 223 15.57 -16.67 -13.53
N GLU A 224 16.00 -17.55 -12.63
CA GLU A 224 15.64 -18.97 -12.58
C GLU A 224 14.13 -19.18 -12.44
N GLN A 225 13.46 -18.28 -11.71
CA GLN A 225 12.02 -18.38 -11.43
C GLN A 225 11.15 -17.99 -12.64
N LEU A 226 11.73 -17.31 -13.63
CA LEU A 226 11.02 -16.87 -14.84
C LEU A 226 10.82 -17.99 -15.88
N ARG A 227 11.39 -19.18 -15.62
CA ARG A 227 11.26 -20.34 -16.52
C ARG A 227 9.91 -21.03 -16.41
N ASP A 228 9.29 -20.96 -15.23
CA ASP A 228 7.97 -21.51 -14.96
C ASP A 228 6.94 -20.36 -14.84
N PRO A 229 5.96 -20.27 -15.75
CA PRO A 229 4.92 -19.26 -15.68
C PRO A 229 4.12 -19.29 -14.37
N TRP A 230 3.88 -20.47 -13.79
CA TRP A 230 3.12 -20.59 -12.54
C TRP A 230 3.88 -20.02 -11.36
N MET A 231 5.16 -20.37 -11.23
CA MET A 231 6.06 -19.76 -10.23
C MET A 231 6.19 -18.24 -10.44
N THR A 232 6.32 -17.80 -11.70
CA THR A 232 6.37 -16.36 -12.01
C THR A 232 5.08 -15.64 -11.59
N ALA A 233 3.91 -16.23 -11.87
CA ALA A 233 2.62 -15.69 -11.48
C ALA A 233 2.46 -15.63 -9.95
N GLU A 234 2.91 -16.66 -9.23
CA GLU A 234 2.93 -16.71 -7.77
C GLU A 234 3.79 -15.58 -7.20
N ILE A 235 5.03 -15.40 -7.69
CA ILE A 235 5.95 -14.34 -7.26
C ILE A 235 5.37 -12.96 -7.53
N LEU A 236 4.82 -12.72 -8.73
CA LEU A 236 4.21 -11.44 -9.08
C LEU A 236 3.03 -11.12 -8.17
N LEU A 237 2.21 -12.12 -7.83
CA LEU A 237 1.13 -11.94 -6.86
C LEU A 237 1.69 -11.67 -5.46
N HIS A 238 2.63 -12.48 -4.97
CA HIS A 238 3.21 -12.36 -3.63
C HIS A 238 3.83 -10.97 -3.41
N GLU A 239 4.79 -10.59 -4.23
CA GLU A 239 5.49 -9.31 -4.07
C GLU A 239 4.60 -8.14 -4.43
N GLY A 240 3.75 -8.29 -5.44
CA GLY A 240 2.76 -7.28 -5.83
C GLY A 240 1.76 -6.98 -4.71
N LEU A 241 1.39 -7.97 -3.88
CA LEU A 241 0.52 -7.78 -2.72
C LEU A 241 1.21 -7.00 -1.60
N HIS A 242 2.51 -7.21 -1.37
CA HIS A 242 3.27 -6.36 -0.43
C HIS A 242 3.27 -4.91 -0.91
N LEU A 243 3.58 -4.68 -2.19
CA LEU A 243 3.58 -3.33 -2.78
C LEU A 243 2.21 -2.66 -2.72
N LYS A 244 1.15 -3.40 -3.06
CA LYS A 244 -0.24 -2.94 -2.92
C LYS A 244 -0.60 -2.60 -1.47
N GLN A 245 -0.12 -3.39 -0.51
CA GLN A 245 -0.37 -3.11 0.89
C GLN A 245 0.36 -1.85 1.37
N PHE A 246 1.59 -1.61 0.91
CA PHE A 246 2.26 -0.35 1.19
C PHE A 246 1.40 0.83 0.71
N ASP A 247 0.85 0.77 -0.49
CA ASP A 247 -0.10 1.77 -1.00
C ASP A 247 -1.35 1.93 -0.13
N VAL A 248 -1.90 0.84 0.42
CA VAL A 248 -3.01 0.90 1.38
C VAL A 248 -2.58 1.62 2.66
N LEU A 249 -1.42 1.26 3.22
CA LEU A 249 -0.90 1.81 4.48
C LEU A 249 -0.54 3.30 4.39
N ARG A 250 -0.16 3.80 3.20
CA ARG A 250 0.04 5.25 2.97
C ARG A 250 -1.27 6.06 3.10
N THR A 251 -2.41 5.38 3.06
CA THR A 251 -3.75 6.02 3.13
C THR A 251 -4.48 5.75 4.44
N GLY A 252 -3.84 5.08 5.41
CA GLY A 252 -4.39 4.90 6.74
C GLY A 252 -3.66 3.85 7.57
N SER A 253 -3.66 4.03 8.90
CA SER A 253 -3.07 3.05 9.81
C SER A 253 -4.03 1.89 10.11
N LEU A 254 -3.54 0.67 9.97
CA LEU A 254 -4.22 -0.55 10.41
C LEU A 254 -3.89 -0.91 11.88
N VAL A 255 -2.78 -0.38 12.40
CA VAL A 255 -2.24 -0.73 13.72
C VAL A 255 -2.19 0.50 14.61
N ALA A 256 -2.81 0.42 15.79
CA ALA A 256 -2.82 1.50 16.77
C ALA A 256 -1.50 1.57 17.56
N ASP A 257 -0.85 0.43 17.76
CA ASP A 257 0.46 0.30 18.40
C ASP A 257 1.46 -0.43 17.47
N PRO A 258 2.19 0.29 16.62
CA PRO A 258 3.13 -0.31 15.65
C PRO A 258 4.28 -1.10 16.30
N GLY A 259 4.59 -0.84 17.58
CA GLY A 259 5.62 -1.54 18.33
C GLY A 259 5.15 -2.86 18.96
N HIS A 260 3.86 -3.19 18.82
CA HIS A 260 3.29 -4.41 19.39
C HIS A 260 3.85 -5.66 18.69
N GLU A 261 4.53 -6.52 19.45
CA GLU A 261 5.17 -7.73 18.95
C GLU A 261 4.34 -9.00 19.19
N ILE A 262 4.46 -9.96 18.28
CA ILE A 262 3.72 -11.23 18.27
C ILE A 262 4.70 -12.37 18.00
N GLU A 263 4.61 -13.42 18.81
CA GLU A 263 5.40 -14.65 18.65
C GLU A 263 5.00 -15.40 17.38
N ILE A 264 5.99 -15.86 16.60
CA ILE A 264 5.77 -16.52 15.31
C ILE A 264 6.33 -17.94 15.35
N PRO A 265 5.48 -18.99 15.28
CA PRO A 265 5.91 -20.36 15.51
C PRO A 265 6.99 -20.88 14.56
N TRP A 266 7.06 -20.33 13.34
CA TRP A 266 8.00 -20.73 12.29
C TRP A 266 9.22 -19.81 12.17
N ARG A 267 9.44 -18.92 13.15
CA ARG A 267 10.59 -18.02 13.24
C ARG A 267 11.17 -18.05 14.66
N LEU A 268 12.40 -17.55 14.80
CA LEU A 268 13.09 -17.46 16.09
C LEU A 268 12.83 -16.13 16.80
N THR A 269 12.53 -15.08 16.04
CA THR A 269 12.26 -13.74 16.56
C THR A 269 10.78 -13.41 16.39
N PRO A 270 10.19 -12.66 17.33
CA PRO A 270 8.84 -12.15 17.17
C PRO A 270 8.75 -11.19 15.99
N TRP A 271 7.54 -10.98 15.49
CA TRP A 271 7.24 -10.01 14.45
C TRP A 271 6.39 -8.87 15.02
N SER A 272 6.57 -7.66 14.51
CA SER A 272 5.62 -6.58 14.77
C SER A 272 4.23 -6.93 14.20
N LEU A 273 3.17 -6.39 14.81
CA LEU A 273 1.80 -6.58 14.32
C LEU A 273 1.64 -6.07 12.87
N THR A 274 2.34 -5.00 12.50
CA THR A 274 2.40 -4.53 11.09
C THR A 274 2.91 -5.63 10.15
N ARG A 275 4.01 -6.30 10.51
CA ARG A 275 4.55 -7.43 9.73
C ARG A 275 3.61 -8.63 9.73
N VAL A 276 2.92 -8.90 10.84
CA VAL A 276 1.88 -9.95 10.91
C VAL A 276 0.74 -9.67 9.94
N LEU A 277 0.23 -8.44 9.88
CA LEU A 277 -0.81 -8.07 8.93
C LEU A 277 -0.33 -8.18 7.47
N ALA A 278 0.94 -7.86 7.20
CA ALA A 278 1.51 -8.02 5.87
C ALA A 278 1.64 -9.48 5.43
N ALA A 279 2.16 -10.33 6.31
CA ALA A 279 2.21 -11.76 6.03
C ALA A 279 0.81 -12.36 5.88
N LEU A 280 -0.16 -11.97 6.73
CA LEU A 280 -1.54 -12.44 6.62
C LEU A 280 -2.19 -12.03 5.29
N HIS A 281 -1.97 -10.79 4.86
CA HIS A 281 -2.45 -10.28 3.58
C HIS A 281 -2.01 -11.18 2.42
N VAL A 282 -0.73 -11.51 2.36
CA VAL A 282 -0.19 -12.40 1.33
C VAL A 282 -0.72 -13.81 1.47
N TYR A 283 -0.66 -14.43 2.66
CA TYR A 283 -1.09 -15.81 2.83
C TYR A 283 -2.57 -16.03 2.49
N ALA A 284 -3.45 -15.08 2.83
CA ALA A 284 -4.86 -15.16 2.46
C ALA A 284 -5.07 -15.18 0.93
N HIS A 285 -4.28 -14.41 0.19
CA HIS A 285 -4.31 -14.43 -1.28
C HIS A 285 -3.59 -15.64 -1.89
N MET A 286 -2.56 -16.18 -1.24
CA MET A 286 -1.93 -17.43 -1.67
C MET A 286 -2.91 -18.61 -1.55
N VAL A 287 -3.74 -18.65 -0.50
CA VAL A 287 -4.85 -19.62 -0.41
C VAL A 287 -5.78 -19.50 -1.62
N LEU A 288 -6.10 -18.28 -2.07
CA LEU A 288 -6.86 -18.06 -3.30
C LEU A 288 -6.11 -18.55 -4.54
N PHE A 289 -4.83 -18.20 -4.69
CA PHE A 289 -4.02 -18.58 -5.84
C PHE A 289 -3.94 -20.10 -6.01
N PHE A 290 -3.58 -20.85 -4.96
CA PHE A 290 -3.48 -22.31 -5.04
C PHE A 290 -4.82 -22.99 -5.25
N ALA A 291 -5.91 -22.45 -4.68
CA ALA A 291 -7.26 -22.94 -4.99
C ALA A 291 -7.62 -22.73 -6.47
N ALA A 292 -7.31 -21.56 -7.03
CA ALA A 292 -7.54 -21.26 -8.45
C ALA A 292 -6.65 -22.11 -9.37
N ALA A 293 -5.38 -22.28 -9.03
CA ALA A 293 -4.42 -23.11 -9.78
C ALA A 293 -4.87 -24.58 -9.82
N GLY A 294 -5.32 -25.13 -8.68
CA GLY A 294 -5.87 -26.49 -8.62
C GLY A 294 -7.10 -26.71 -9.51
N GLU A 295 -7.93 -25.67 -9.67
CA GLU A 295 -9.13 -25.65 -10.52
C GLU A 295 -8.87 -25.05 -11.92
N ALA A 296 -7.62 -24.83 -12.32
CA ALA A 296 -7.29 -24.12 -13.57
C ALA A 296 -7.91 -24.82 -14.80
N PRO A 297 -8.58 -24.08 -15.70
CA PRO A 297 -9.14 -24.61 -16.94
C PRO A 297 -8.10 -25.31 -17.81
N ALA A 298 -8.53 -26.28 -18.61
CA ALA A 298 -7.65 -27.04 -19.50
C ALA A 298 -6.90 -26.13 -20.48
N GLU A 299 -7.55 -25.05 -20.94
CA GLU A 299 -6.97 -24.07 -21.85
C GLU A 299 -5.77 -23.32 -21.24
N LEU A 300 -5.82 -23.02 -19.94
CA LEU A 300 -4.68 -22.41 -19.23
C LEU A 300 -3.55 -23.42 -19.05
N ARG A 301 -3.88 -24.68 -18.70
CA ARG A 301 -2.88 -25.75 -18.54
C ARG A 301 -2.14 -26.05 -19.85
N GLU A 302 -2.86 -26.07 -20.97
CA GLU A 302 -2.27 -26.27 -22.30
C GLU A 302 -1.28 -25.15 -22.66
N ARG A 303 -1.60 -23.89 -22.33
CA ARG A 303 -0.79 -22.72 -22.67
C ARG A 303 0.40 -22.48 -21.72
N PHE A 304 0.20 -22.72 -20.43
CA PHE A 304 1.14 -22.33 -19.38
C PHE A 304 1.82 -23.51 -18.68
N GLY A 305 1.40 -24.74 -18.96
CA GLY A 305 1.89 -25.94 -18.29
C GLY A 305 1.01 -26.34 -17.11
N GLU A 306 1.34 -27.46 -16.47
CA GLU A 306 0.61 -27.90 -15.27
C GLU A 306 0.97 -27.01 -14.07
N PRO A 307 -0.03 -26.62 -13.24
CA PRO A 307 0.21 -25.88 -12.01
C PRO A 307 1.03 -26.71 -11.01
N PRO A 308 1.70 -26.07 -10.04
CA PRO A 308 2.44 -26.76 -9.01
C PRO A 308 1.53 -27.70 -8.21
N VAL A 309 2.04 -28.91 -7.94
CA VAL A 309 1.31 -29.96 -7.19
C VAL A 309 1.27 -29.63 -5.69
N THR A 310 2.29 -28.93 -5.19
CA THR A 310 2.42 -28.53 -3.80
C THR A 310 2.74 -27.06 -3.71
N GLU A 311 2.12 -26.39 -2.75
CA GLU A 311 2.50 -25.05 -2.33
C GLU A 311 3.87 -25.08 -1.64
N ASP A 312 4.76 -24.14 -1.99
CA ASP A 312 6.05 -23.94 -1.35
C ASP A 312 5.98 -22.74 -0.40
N VAL A 313 5.47 -22.96 0.82
CA VAL A 313 5.50 -21.91 1.84
C VAL A 313 6.83 -21.95 2.55
N GLY A 314 7.67 -20.95 2.27
CA GLY A 314 9.07 -20.88 2.71
C GLY A 314 9.34 -21.47 4.10
N VAL A 315 10.39 -22.29 4.17
CA VAL A 315 10.66 -23.25 5.26
C VAL A 315 10.67 -22.59 6.65
N PRO A 316 10.10 -23.24 7.68
CA PRO A 316 10.29 -22.82 9.06
C PRO A 316 11.78 -22.71 9.42
N THR A 317 12.18 -21.63 10.11
CA THR A 317 13.59 -21.42 10.47
C THR A 317 14.07 -22.60 11.34
N PRO A 318 15.24 -23.19 11.06
CA PRO A 318 15.79 -24.26 11.90
C PRO A 318 15.82 -23.86 13.38
N GLY A 319 15.31 -24.75 14.25
CA GLY A 319 15.21 -24.49 15.69
C GLY A 319 13.94 -23.74 16.13
N SER A 320 13.11 -23.26 15.21
CA SER A 320 11.77 -22.74 15.54
C SER A 320 10.82 -23.85 16.00
N ARG A 321 9.74 -23.49 16.72
CA ARG A 321 8.74 -24.45 17.19
C ARG A 321 8.17 -25.29 16.05
N ALA A 322 7.81 -24.65 14.94
CA ALA A 322 7.25 -25.31 13.77
C ALA A 322 8.25 -26.26 13.09
N ALA A 323 9.55 -25.94 13.09
CA ALA A 323 10.59 -26.83 12.56
C ALA A 323 10.75 -28.11 13.39
N VAL A 324 10.51 -28.05 14.70
CA VAL A 324 10.62 -29.20 15.61
C VAL A 324 9.35 -30.04 15.63
N GLU A 325 8.19 -29.40 15.74
CA GLU A 325 6.90 -30.07 15.93
C GLU A 325 6.26 -30.51 14.61
N GLY A 326 6.66 -29.90 13.49
CA GLY A 326 5.98 -30.02 12.21
C GLY A 326 4.71 -29.17 12.17
N GLY A 327 4.50 -28.45 11.06
CA GLY A 327 3.29 -27.65 10.82
C GLY A 327 3.61 -26.26 10.27
N TYR A 328 2.56 -25.48 9.98
CA TYR A 328 2.66 -24.16 9.32
C TYR A 328 3.40 -24.24 7.98
N THR A 329 3.11 -25.30 7.25
CA THR A 329 3.69 -25.66 5.95
C THR A 329 2.83 -25.17 4.77
N THR A 330 1.64 -24.64 5.06
CA THR A 330 0.72 -24.10 4.04
C THR A 330 0.31 -22.66 4.37
N SER A 331 -0.12 -21.90 3.36
CA SER A 331 -0.60 -20.53 3.57
C SER A 331 -1.88 -20.53 4.39
N ALA A 332 -2.71 -21.55 4.24
CA ALA A 332 -3.91 -21.72 5.05
C ALA A 332 -3.57 -21.83 6.55
N GLU A 333 -2.60 -22.66 6.93
CA GLU A 333 -2.18 -22.81 8.34
C GLU A 333 -1.61 -21.49 8.90
N ARG A 334 -0.77 -20.80 8.12
CA ARG A 334 -0.19 -19.52 8.53
C ARG A 334 -1.24 -18.41 8.63
N ALA A 335 -2.12 -18.29 7.65
CA ALA A 335 -3.24 -17.34 7.69
C ALA A 335 -4.15 -17.60 8.90
N ALA A 336 -4.50 -18.86 9.16
CA ALA A 336 -5.29 -19.25 10.32
C ALA A 336 -4.66 -18.79 11.64
N TYR A 337 -3.35 -18.98 11.78
CA TYR A 337 -2.63 -18.57 12.99
C TYR A 337 -2.56 -17.05 13.13
N LEU A 338 -2.10 -16.35 12.09
CA LEU A 338 -1.91 -14.89 12.13
C LEU A 338 -3.22 -14.15 12.33
N GLY A 339 -4.30 -14.58 11.66
CA GLY A 339 -5.62 -13.99 11.82
C GLY A 339 -6.16 -14.13 13.23
N ARG A 340 -5.99 -15.30 13.87
CA ARG A 340 -6.35 -15.49 15.29
C ARG A 340 -5.50 -14.63 16.22
N GLN A 341 -4.19 -14.56 16.00
CA GLN A 341 -3.33 -13.68 16.80
C GLN A 341 -3.80 -12.22 16.69
N ALA A 342 -4.08 -11.75 15.48
CA ALA A 342 -4.47 -10.36 15.24
C ALA A 342 -5.88 -10.02 15.79
N LEU A 343 -6.89 -10.88 15.61
CA LEU A 343 -8.26 -10.59 16.05
C LEU A 343 -8.55 -10.99 17.50
N GLU A 344 -8.17 -12.20 17.90
CA GLU A 344 -8.60 -12.79 19.16
C GLU A 344 -7.66 -12.45 20.32
N VAL A 345 -6.35 -12.42 20.06
CA VAL A 345 -5.33 -12.21 21.10
C VAL A 345 -4.91 -10.74 21.19
N HIS A 346 -4.72 -10.08 20.05
CA HIS A 346 -4.14 -8.75 19.95
C HIS A 346 -5.09 -7.71 19.34
N GLY A 347 -6.39 -7.98 19.29
CA GLY A 347 -7.39 -7.12 18.64
C GLY A 347 -7.47 -5.69 19.20
N GLY A 348 -7.02 -5.48 20.44
CA GLY A 348 -6.91 -4.15 21.06
C GLY A 348 -5.81 -3.27 20.47
N ALA A 349 -4.78 -3.84 19.85
CA ALA A 349 -3.70 -3.11 19.18
C ALA A 349 -4.02 -2.73 17.73
N LEU A 350 -5.19 -3.14 17.21
CA LEU A 350 -5.67 -2.79 15.88
C LEU A 350 -6.51 -1.51 15.90
N THR A 351 -6.42 -0.73 14.83
CA THR A 351 -7.42 0.30 14.54
C THR A 351 -8.74 -0.35 14.11
N PRO A 352 -9.87 0.37 14.08
CA PRO A 352 -11.11 -0.15 13.49
C PRO A 352 -10.95 -0.62 12.03
N ALA A 353 -10.12 0.07 11.25
CA ALA A 353 -9.78 -0.33 9.88
C ALA A 353 -8.94 -1.63 9.87
N GLY A 354 -7.98 -1.76 10.78
CA GLY A 354 -7.19 -3.00 10.94
C GLY A 354 -8.04 -4.22 11.28
N ARG A 355 -9.02 -4.09 12.18
CA ARG A 355 -9.95 -5.20 12.48
C ARG A 355 -10.75 -5.62 11.25
N ARG A 356 -11.34 -4.64 10.55
CA ARG A 356 -12.05 -4.90 9.27
C ARG A 356 -11.17 -5.57 8.23
N PHE A 357 -9.92 -5.13 8.11
CA PHE A 357 -8.96 -5.71 7.18
C PHE A 357 -8.71 -7.19 7.47
N VAL A 358 -8.47 -7.54 8.73
CA VAL A 358 -8.26 -8.93 9.12
C VAL A 358 -9.52 -9.77 8.94
N GLU A 359 -10.69 -9.28 9.36
CA GLU A 359 -11.98 -9.96 9.18
C GLU A 359 -12.23 -10.28 7.69
N TRP A 360 -12.04 -9.28 6.81
CA TRP A 360 -12.20 -9.43 5.37
C TRP A 360 -11.30 -10.53 4.78
N LEU A 361 -10.01 -10.55 5.14
CA LEU A 361 -9.07 -11.58 4.68
C LEU A 361 -9.44 -12.97 5.18
N MET A 362 -9.81 -13.06 6.46
CA MET A 362 -10.12 -14.34 7.10
C MET A 362 -11.42 -14.94 6.58
N ASP A 363 -12.45 -14.14 6.33
CA ASP A 363 -13.71 -14.58 5.74
C ASP A 363 -13.50 -15.10 4.31
N ALA A 364 -12.69 -14.40 3.52
CA ALA A 364 -12.34 -14.79 2.16
C ALA A 364 -11.57 -16.12 2.14
N ALA A 365 -10.50 -16.24 2.94
CA ALA A 365 -9.68 -17.44 3.01
C ALA A 365 -10.44 -18.65 3.58
N ALA A 366 -11.28 -18.46 4.60
CA ALA A 366 -12.09 -19.52 5.20
C ALA A 366 -13.14 -20.11 4.25
N SER A 367 -13.53 -19.36 3.21
CA SER A 367 -14.44 -19.84 2.17
C SER A 367 -13.77 -20.85 1.22
N LEU A 368 -12.44 -20.82 1.11
CA LEU A 368 -11.66 -21.74 0.28
C LEU A 368 -11.01 -22.85 1.11
N ALA A 369 -10.56 -22.52 2.32
CA ALA A 369 -9.91 -23.43 3.25
C ALA A 369 -10.58 -23.31 4.63
N PRO A 370 -11.55 -24.19 4.98
CA PRO A 370 -12.29 -24.12 6.24
C PRO A 370 -11.42 -24.16 7.51
N SER A 371 -10.19 -24.67 7.42
CA SER A 371 -9.18 -24.65 8.49
C SER A 371 -8.75 -23.24 8.91
N VAL A 372 -9.00 -22.23 8.07
CA VAL A 372 -8.64 -20.83 8.32
C VAL A 372 -9.58 -20.13 9.30
N ARG A 373 -10.75 -20.69 9.61
CA ARG A 373 -11.77 -20.02 10.46
C ARG A 373 -11.19 -19.53 11.80
N ALA A 374 -11.37 -18.23 12.05
CA ALA A 374 -11.26 -17.64 13.37
C ALA A 374 -12.61 -17.77 14.10
N ASN A 375 -12.59 -18.00 15.40
CA ASN A 375 -13.80 -17.95 16.24
C ASN A 375 -13.90 -16.55 16.82
N ALA A 376 -14.49 -15.62 16.08
CA ALA A 376 -14.72 -14.27 16.58
C ALA A 376 -15.89 -14.26 17.58
N ALA A 377 -15.59 -14.38 18.87
CA ALA A 377 -16.50 -13.91 19.91
C ALA A 377 -16.44 -12.37 19.96
N ARG A 378 -17.55 -11.72 19.59
CA ARG A 378 -17.70 -10.26 19.61
C ARG A 378 -17.90 -9.79 21.05
N GLU A 379 -16.97 -8.97 21.55
CA GLU A 379 -17.29 -7.99 22.60
C GLU A 379 -17.08 -6.58 22.05
N PRO A 380 -18.07 -5.68 22.17
CA PRO A 380 -17.88 -4.29 21.81
C PRO A 380 -16.92 -3.64 22.80
N VAL A 381 -15.76 -3.20 22.31
CA VAL A 381 -14.82 -2.39 23.10
C VAL A 381 -15.37 -0.97 23.21
N PRO A 382 -15.72 -0.47 24.41
CA PRO A 382 -16.12 0.92 24.58
C PRO A 382 -14.90 1.82 24.45
N SER A 383 -14.95 2.75 23.48
CA SER A 383 -13.95 3.81 23.34
C SER A 383 -14.29 4.94 24.30
N SER A 384 -13.72 4.92 25.51
CA SER A 384 -13.79 6.06 26.45
C SER A 384 -12.56 6.95 26.30
N ALA A 385 -12.65 7.95 25.43
CA ALA A 385 -11.71 9.08 25.49
C ALA A 385 -12.01 9.92 26.74
N PRO A 386 -10.99 10.41 27.47
CA PRO A 386 -11.20 11.28 28.62
C PRO A 386 -11.87 12.59 28.20
N HIS A 387 -13.03 12.87 28.80
CA HIS A 387 -13.79 14.08 28.57
C HIS A 387 -13.13 15.23 29.34
N VAL A 388 -12.35 16.06 28.65
CA VAL A 388 -11.96 17.37 29.19
C VAL A 388 -13.22 18.25 29.13
N PRO A 389 -13.61 18.95 30.20
CA PRO A 389 -14.70 19.91 30.14
C PRO A 389 -14.25 21.08 29.25
N GLN A 390 -14.79 21.14 28.03
CA GLN A 390 -14.61 22.29 27.15
C GLN A 390 -15.69 23.35 27.47
N PRO A 391 -15.36 24.65 27.36
CA PRO A 391 -16.35 25.71 27.46
C PRO A 391 -17.44 25.51 26.40
N ASP A 392 -18.68 25.86 26.73
CA ASP A 392 -19.85 25.72 25.85
C ASP A 392 -19.64 26.55 24.56
N PRO A 393 -19.31 25.93 23.42
CA PRO A 393 -18.88 26.65 22.24
C PRO A 393 -20.08 27.29 21.56
N ARG A 394 -19.99 28.58 21.20
CA ARG A 394 -21.06 29.25 20.44
C ARG A 394 -21.24 28.65 19.04
N GLY A 395 -20.16 28.11 18.48
CA GLY A 395 -20.10 27.51 17.15
C GLY A 395 -18.74 26.88 16.89
N TYR A 396 -18.50 26.46 15.65
CA TYR A 396 -17.23 25.88 15.21
C TYR A 396 -16.84 26.46 13.85
N ARG A 397 -15.54 26.70 13.66
CA ARG A 397 -14.97 27.14 12.38
C ARG A 397 -13.79 26.28 11.98
N LYS A 398 -13.54 26.15 10.68
CA LYS A 398 -12.31 25.54 10.13
C LYS A 398 -11.09 26.34 10.57
N ILE A 399 -10.02 25.62 10.90
CA ILE A 399 -8.70 26.23 11.12
C ILE A 399 -8.10 26.55 9.75
N GLU A 400 -7.46 27.71 9.62
CA GLU A 400 -6.75 28.10 8.41
C GLU A 400 -5.24 28.25 8.70
N PRO A 401 -4.35 27.74 7.83
CA PRO A 401 -4.64 27.17 6.50
C PRO A 401 -4.69 25.62 6.47
N VAL A 402 -5.86 25.00 6.61
CA VAL A 402 -6.03 23.56 6.30
C VAL A 402 -6.09 23.35 4.78
N ALA A 403 -5.28 22.44 4.26
CA ALA A 403 -5.38 22.00 2.86
C ALA A 403 -6.28 20.77 2.77
N VAL A 404 -7.10 20.66 1.72
CA VAL A 404 -8.01 19.52 1.53
C VAL A 404 -8.02 19.02 0.09
N CYS A 405 -8.27 17.72 -0.07
CA CYS A 405 -8.45 17.06 -1.36
C CYS A 405 -9.67 16.11 -1.27
N PRO A 406 -10.80 16.43 -1.91
CA PRO A 406 -12.00 15.59 -1.88
C PRO A 406 -11.87 14.39 -2.83
N LEU A 407 -12.42 13.25 -2.43
CA LEU A 407 -12.62 12.04 -3.24
C LEU A 407 -14.11 11.65 -3.19
N PRO A 408 -14.97 12.35 -3.97
CA PRO A 408 -16.42 12.15 -3.89
C PRO A 408 -16.84 10.73 -4.30
N GLU A 409 -16.13 10.08 -5.22
CA GLU A 409 -16.39 8.70 -5.66
C GLU A 409 -16.22 7.67 -4.53
N GLN A 410 -15.52 8.04 -3.46
CA GLN A 410 -15.26 7.21 -2.29
C GLN A 410 -15.87 7.76 -1.00
N ASP A 411 -16.67 8.83 -1.09
CA ASP A 411 -17.23 9.53 0.07
C ASP A 411 -16.17 9.90 1.13
N GLN A 412 -15.00 10.37 0.66
CA GLN A 412 -13.84 10.69 1.51
C GLN A 412 -13.31 12.09 1.26
N LEU A 413 -12.76 12.70 2.31
CA LEU A 413 -12.00 13.94 2.25
C LEU A 413 -10.65 13.72 2.91
N LEU A 414 -9.57 13.93 2.15
CA LEU A 414 -8.23 14.02 2.73
C LEU A 414 -7.97 15.46 3.16
N ALA A 415 -7.54 15.66 4.40
CA ALA A 415 -7.18 16.96 4.95
C ALA A 415 -5.75 16.94 5.51
N PHE A 416 -5.05 18.07 5.44
CA PHE A 416 -3.76 18.30 6.09
C PHE A 416 -3.87 19.47 7.06
N ALA A 417 -3.59 19.21 8.33
CA ALA A 417 -3.57 20.20 9.39
C ALA A 417 -2.12 20.67 9.63
N PRO A 418 -1.77 21.94 9.35
CA PRO A 418 -0.39 22.43 9.51
C PRO A 418 0.14 22.34 10.94
N ASP A 419 -0.71 22.60 11.93
CA ASP A 419 -0.30 22.67 13.34
C ASP A 419 0.11 21.30 13.88
N THR A 420 -0.56 20.23 13.46
CA THR A 420 -0.21 18.85 13.81
C THR A 420 0.75 18.21 12.81
N ALA A 421 0.97 18.89 11.68
CA ALA A 421 1.67 18.40 10.49
C ALA A 421 1.17 17.02 10.02
N LYS A 422 -0.11 16.70 10.19
CA LYS A 422 -0.66 15.37 9.88
C LYS A 422 -1.71 15.39 8.78
N PHE A 423 -1.73 14.29 8.03
CA PHE A 423 -2.80 13.95 7.10
C PHE A 423 -3.93 13.21 7.83
N HIS A 424 -5.16 13.57 7.49
CA HIS A 424 -6.39 13.02 8.07
C HIS A 424 -7.34 12.59 6.96
N TRP A 425 -7.68 11.31 6.93
CA TRP A 425 -8.75 10.79 6.09
C TRP A 425 -10.08 10.89 6.83
N LEU A 426 -10.96 11.74 6.33
CA LEU A 426 -12.32 11.91 6.84
C LEU A 426 -13.27 11.05 6.01
N ASN A 427 -14.02 10.18 6.69
CA ASN A 427 -15.15 9.50 6.06
C ASN A 427 -16.30 10.48 5.78
N GLN A 428 -17.34 10.01 5.08
CA GLN A 428 -18.51 10.81 4.72
C GLN A 428 -19.10 11.60 5.90
N HIS A 429 -19.23 10.94 7.06
CA HIS A 429 -19.79 11.52 8.26
C HIS A 429 -18.91 12.67 8.80
N ALA A 430 -17.61 12.44 8.97
CA ALA A 430 -16.68 13.46 9.44
C ALA A 430 -16.51 14.60 8.41
N TRP A 431 -16.57 14.30 7.11
CA TRP A 431 -16.56 15.31 6.05
C TRP A 431 -17.79 16.21 6.12
N LEU A 432 -19.00 15.64 6.30
CA LEU A 432 -20.22 16.44 6.50
C LEU A 432 -20.06 17.40 7.68
N ILE A 433 -19.63 16.92 8.84
CA ILE A 433 -19.43 17.77 10.02
C ILE A 433 -18.40 18.87 9.73
N TYR A 434 -17.27 18.51 9.12
CA TYR A 434 -16.23 19.47 8.73
C TYR A 434 -16.78 20.54 7.77
N ALA A 435 -17.61 20.15 6.81
CA ALA A 435 -18.23 21.07 5.85
C ALA A 435 -19.15 22.10 6.53
N LEU A 436 -19.85 21.70 7.59
CA LEU A 436 -20.77 22.56 8.37
C LEU A 436 -20.05 23.53 9.33
N CYS A 437 -18.77 23.31 9.63
CA CYS A 437 -17.97 24.15 10.55
C CYS A 437 -17.44 25.42 9.86
N ASP A 438 -18.31 26.32 9.42
CA ASP A 438 -17.93 27.57 8.73
C ASP A 438 -18.00 28.83 9.62
N GLY A 439 -18.05 28.65 10.94
CA GLY A 439 -18.17 29.74 11.92
C GLY A 439 -19.61 30.05 12.36
N ARG A 440 -20.60 29.33 11.82
CA ARG A 440 -21.99 29.41 12.29
C ARG A 440 -22.19 28.88 13.71
N GLU A 441 -23.36 29.22 14.29
CA GLU A 441 -23.74 28.78 15.63
C GLU A 441 -23.97 27.26 15.73
N LEU A 442 -23.70 26.68 16.90
CA LEU A 442 -23.84 25.24 17.15
C LEU A 442 -25.27 24.74 16.86
N ALA A 443 -26.30 25.52 17.20
CA ALA A 443 -27.69 25.18 16.91
C ALA A 443 -27.95 25.03 15.39
N ALA A 444 -27.34 25.89 14.57
CA ALA A 444 -27.45 25.82 13.11
C ALA A 444 -26.68 24.62 12.54
N ILE A 445 -25.52 24.26 13.13
CA ILE A 445 -24.79 23.03 12.78
C ILE A 445 -25.67 21.80 13.09
N GLN A 446 -26.25 21.74 14.28
CA GLN A 446 -27.13 20.65 14.72
C GLN A 446 -28.34 20.48 13.83
N GLU A 447 -29.01 21.58 13.47
CA GLU A 447 -30.17 21.57 12.58
C GLU A 447 -29.80 21.02 11.19
N GLN A 448 -28.75 21.54 10.55
CA GLN A 448 -28.34 21.07 9.23
C GLN A 448 -27.79 19.65 9.24
N TYR A 449 -27.04 19.29 10.28
CA TYR A 449 -26.60 17.91 10.47
C TYR A 449 -27.80 16.96 10.55
N ALA A 450 -28.84 17.31 11.32
CA ALA A 450 -30.05 16.51 11.42
C ALA A 450 -30.81 16.39 10.09
N GLN A 451 -30.76 17.41 9.24
CA GLN A 451 -31.36 17.37 7.90
C GLN A 451 -30.64 16.40 6.95
N HIS A 452 -29.32 16.25 7.08
CA HIS A 452 -28.50 15.44 6.16
C HIS A 452 -28.21 14.01 6.67
N ALA A 453 -27.93 13.85 7.96
CA ALA A 453 -27.51 12.58 8.57
C ALA A 453 -28.55 11.97 9.52
N GLY A 454 -29.67 12.68 9.77
CA GLY A 454 -30.66 12.30 10.77
C GLY A 454 -30.30 12.79 12.19
N SER A 455 -31.23 12.60 13.13
CA SER A 455 -31.07 13.06 14.51
C SER A 455 -30.12 12.16 15.32
N ASP A 456 -28.82 12.42 15.22
CA ASP A 456 -27.78 11.80 16.06
C ASP A 456 -26.88 12.84 16.76
N PRO A 457 -27.34 13.41 17.89
CA PRO A 457 -26.57 14.40 18.64
C PRO A 457 -25.25 13.86 19.19
N ALA A 458 -25.20 12.56 19.53
CA ALA A 458 -24.00 11.93 20.09
C ALA A 458 -22.92 11.73 19.02
N GLY A 459 -23.32 11.28 17.82
CA GLY A 459 -22.43 11.17 16.66
C GLY A 459 -21.85 12.53 16.25
N LEU A 460 -22.68 13.57 16.21
CA LEU A 460 -22.23 14.93 15.92
C LEU A 460 -21.22 15.43 16.96
N ALA A 461 -21.53 15.28 18.26
CA ALA A 461 -20.64 15.72 19.34
C ALA A 461 -19.29 14.99 19.29
N SER A 462 -19.31 13.67 19.07
CA SER A 462 -18.11 12.85 18.91
C SER A 462 -17.30 13.26 17.69
N GLY A 463 -17.96 13.51 16.55
CA GLY A 463 -17.30 13.95 15.32
C GLY A 463 -16.66 15.33 15.45
N LEU A 464 -17.34 16.29 16.08
CA LEU A 464 -16.78 17.61 16.39
C LEU A 464 -15.54 17.49 17.29
N ALA A 465 -15.63 16.71 18.37
CA ALA A 465 -14.49 16.47 19.25
C ALA A 465 -13.30 15.85 18.51
N GLY A 466 -13.56 14.90 17.60
CA GLY A 466 -12.53 14.30 16.76
C GLY A 466 -11.87 15.31 15.80
N LEU A 467 -12.66 16.16 15.13
CA LEU A 467 -12.13 17.20 14.23
C LEU A 467 -11.33 18.27 14.98
N VAL A 468 -11.74 18.63 16.21
CA VAL A 468 -10.96 19.54 17.08
C VAL A 468 -9.65 18.89 17.49
N ALA A 469 -9.67 17.64 17.94
CA ALA A 469 -8.46 16.91 18.31
C ALA A 469 -7.49 16.72 17.13
N ALA A 470 -8.01 16.64 15.91
CA ALA A 470 -7.23 16.58 14.67
C ALA A 470 -6.64 17.95 14.25
N GLY A 471 -7.03 19.05 14.89
CA GLY A 471 -6.61 20.40 14.49
C GLY A 471 -7.20 20.85 13.16
N LEU A 472 -8.39 20.35 12.80
CA LEU A 472 -9.08 20.71 11.55
C LEU A 472 -10.14 21.81 11.76
N VAL A 473 -10.73 21.86 12.96
CA VAL A 473 -11.72 22.87 13.35
C VAL A 473 -11.41 23.35 14.77
N GLU A 474 -11.88 24.54 15.11
CA GLU A 474 -11.78 25.11 16.46
C GLU A 474 -13.13 25.66 16.94
N PRO A 475 -13.40 25.63 18.26
CA PRO A 475 -14.59 26.24 18.83
C PRO A 475 -14.51 27.76 18.73
N VAL A 476 -15.64 28.39 18.39
CA VAL A 476 -15.80 29.84 18.43
C VAL A 476 -16.17 30.23 19.86
N VAL A 477 -15.20 30.77 20.59
CA VAL A 477 -15.41 31.36 21.92
C VAL A 477 -15.85 32.81 21.76
N GLY A 478 -16.85 33.22 22.53
CA GLY A 478 -17.53 34.49 22.37
C GLY A 478 -17.48 35.43 23.55
#